data_AF-A0A4R5YJ73-F1
#
_entry.id   AF-A0A4R5YJ73-F1
#
_cell.length_a   1.000
_cell.length_b   1.000
_cell.length_c   1.000
_cell.angle_alpha   90.00
_cell.angle_beta   90.00
_cell.angle_gamma   90.00
#
_symmetry.space_group_name_H-M   'P 1'
#
loop_
_entity.id
_entity.type
_entity.pdbx_description
1 polymer ?
#
loop_
_entity_poly.entity_id
_entity_poly.type
_entity_poly.pdbx_seq_one_letter_code
_entity_poly.pdbx_strand_id
1 'polypeptide(L)'
;MSVMRQTRRRGTRAGMAMGGLGVLVACTLTAGPAFAAAGFTEEQKTATYASDAAASTGDAKAPSADNWSVRMMDVFDGLRIDRGPAGNAAVMDYNDALTSEINRTASDAQVQRAIVDQYDDMSVSMGDAFGENLGAIYADAVAAGELPKLTWLLSKAGGKLGSTSSSNPPKNFFDYDRPYLRLDTTKDLVYRDKEGGDAWGSTSGSFPSGHTSQAYWQGTALAEMLPELAPQILARTAEAGNNRIVMGAHYPLDVISGRMMGQKIIALRLADPAMRSLVGEAAEELRGVLERGCGDTLANCIEKDVPYLTTDKALAYYQEHLGYGFPATGPKGVPVVVPDGAEELLVSAHPGLTPEQRRQVLALTAVDSGNPLDVGEQESWQRMNLAAAMAAEVTVRSDGSVVIGNGGSEPTPDPEPTPDPEPTPDPEPTPDPEPTPAPQPTPAPQPTPPATGGAPSAPAANGDDLPAAAEGTIQASVRGDRIVVSGLTAGQTYYGFIYSTPTSLGQSTADAAGSATFALPSGLEAGTHRVAVVDAAGDLIGWAAVTIGRGQAAAIGDEELAAAGGQSAPLWIAGSAGTGLLALGIVLTMRRRRSGIV
;
A
#
# COMPACT_ATOMS: atom_id res chain seq x y z
N MET A 1 38.37 -67.46 30.73
CA MET A 1 38.62 -66.01 30.75
C MET A 1 37.73 -65.34 29.71
N SER A 2 37.02 -64.30 30.10
CA SER A 2 36.31 -63.31 29.27
C SER A 2 35.16 -63.76 28.34
N VAL A 3 33.96 -63.38 28.78
CA VAL A 3 32.69 -63.01 28.13
C VAL A 3 32.43 -63.43 26.67
N MET A 4 31.38 -64.25 26.52
CA MET A 4 30.82 -64.78 25.28
C MET A 4 29.81 -63.82 24.63
N ARG A 5 29.98 -63.58 23.32
CA ARG A 5 28.96 -63.08 22.38
C ARG A 5 27.80 -64.08 22.27
N GLN A 6 26.57 -63.60 22.07
CA GLN A 6 25.75 -64.07 20.95
C GLN A 6 24.52 -63.21 20.64
N THR A 7 24.25 -63.20 19.34
CA THR A 7 23.33 -62.42 18.51
C THR A 7 21.84 -62.78 18.70
N ARG A 8 20.97 -61.76 18.65
CA ARG A 8 19.50 -61.88 18.61
C ARG A 8 18.96 -61.97 17.18
N ARG A 9 17.94 -62.82 16.96
CA ARG A 9 16.86 -62.54 16.00
C ARG A 9 15.53 -63.23 16.36
N ARG A 10 14.48 -62.41 16.24
CA ARG A 10 13.06 -62.64 15.87
C ARG A 10 12.11 -63.42 16.81
N GLY A 11 10.96 -62.78 17.03
CA GLY A 11 9.71 -63.40 17.47
C GLY A 11 8.62 -62.35 17.69
N THR A 12 7.71 -62.21 16.74
CA THR A 12 6.47 -61.41 16.75
C THR A 12 5.43 -62.00 17.72
N ARG A 13 4.57 -61.15 18.32
CA ARG A 13 3.10 -61.37 18.42
C ARG A 13 2.37 -60.21 19.09
N ALA A 14 1.29 -59.79 18.43
CA ALA A 14 0.21 -58.97 18.99
C ALA A 14 -0.77 -59.85 19.78
N GLY A 15 -1.41 -59.26 20.80
CA GLY A 15 -2.49 -59.86 21.57
C GLY A 15 -3.21 -58.78 22.38
N MET A 16 -4.49 -58.58 22.04
CA MET A 16 -5.44 -57.60 22.58
C MET A 16 -6.24 -58.24 23.72
N ALA A 17 -6.51 -57.54 24.83
CA ALA A 17 -7.79 -57.62 25.56
C ALA A 17 -7.92 -56.55 26.69
N MET A 18 -9.10 -55.93 26.63
CA MET A 18 -9.80 -54.96 27.49
C MET A 18 -9.62 -54.97 29.02
N GLY A 19 -9.80 -53.78 29.60
CA GLY A 19 -10.72 -53.57 30.72
C GLY A 19 -10.21 -52.70 31.88
N GLY A 20 -10.53 -51.40 31.89
CA GLY A 20 -10.30 -50.53 33.05
C GLY A 20 -10.92 -49.14 32.89
N LEU A 21 -12.08 -48.94 33.53
CA LEU A 21 -12.83 -47.70 33.60
C LEU A 21 -11.97 -46.57 34.23
N GLY A 22 -11.51 -45.62 33.41
CA GLY A 22 -10.88 -44.38 33.86
C GLY A 22 -11.80 -43.21 33.59
N VAL A 23 -12.28 -42.55 34.65
CA VAL A 23 -13.05 -41.31 34.57
C VAL A 23 -12.18 -40.24 33.92
N LEU A 24 -12.46 -39.93 32.65
CA LEU A 24 -11.92 -38.77 31.95
C LEU A 24 -12.63 -37.52 32.49
N VAL A 25 -11.96 -36.79 33.38
CA VAL A 25 -12.28 -35.39 33.62
C VAL A 25 -11.84 -34.62 32.38
N ALA A 26 -12.75 -34.45 31.44
CA ALA A 26 -12.59 -33.49 30.37
C ALA A 26 -12.66 -32.09 30.99
N CYS A 27 -11.50 -31.50 31.30
CA CYS A 27 -11.40 -30.06 31.46
C CYS A 27 -11.63 -29.43 30.09
N THR A 28 -12.90 -29.19 29.75
CA THR A 28 -13.26 -28.18 28.77
C THR A 28 -12.81 -26.84 29.34
N LEU A 29 -11.62 -26.38 28.93
CA LEU A 29 -11.29 -24.96 28.98
C LEU A 29 -12.26 -24.26 28.04
N THR A 30 -13.41 -23.86 28.57
CA THR A 30 -14.24 -22.84 27.93
C THR A 30 -13.37 -21.59 27.91
N ALA A 31 -12.89 -21.20 26.72
CA ALA A 31 -12.42 -19.84 26.51
C ALA A 31 -13.52 -18.93 27.06
N GLY A 32 -13.22 -18.18 28.12
CA GLY A 32 -14.14 -17.16 28.60
C GLY A 32 -14.43 -16.19 27.45
N PRO A 33 -15.60 -15.56 27.41
CA PRO A 33 -15.84 -14.52 26.42
C PRO A 33 -14.70 -13.49 26.52
N ALA A 34 -14.07 -13.19 25.39
CA ALA A 34 -13.17 -12.06 25.27
C ALA A 34 -13.83 -10.86 25.95
N PHE A 35 -13.14 -10.24 26.90
CA PHE A 35 -13.64 -9.01 27.51
C PHE A 35 -13.74 -7.98 26.38
N ALA A 36 -14.94 -7.73 25.86
CA ALA A 36 -15.15 -6.65 24.92
C ALA A 36 -14.80 -5.34 25.65
N ALA A 37 -13.67 -4.73 25.28
CA ALA A 37 -13.28 -3.44 25.83
C ALA A 37 -14.40 -2.42 25.58
N ALA A 38 -14.66 -1.55 26.55
CA ALA A 38 -15.65 -0.51 26.37
C ALA A 38 -15.07 0.56 25.42
N GLY A 39 -15.74 0.77 24.29
CA GLY A 39 -15.42 1.90 23.40
C GLY A 39 -15.74 3.25 24.04
N PHE A 40 -15.44 4.34 23.32
CA PHE A 40 -15.84 5.68 23.75
C PHE A 40 -17.35 5.80 23.96
N THR A 41 -17.76 6.67 24.89
CA THR A 41 -19.17 6.98 25.14
C THR A 41 -19.79 7.67 23.93
N GLU A 42 -21.11 7.61 23.80
CA GLU A 42 -21.80 8.33 22.73
C GLU A 42 -21.61 9.86 22.82
N GLU A 43 -21.44 10.39 24.04
CA GLU A 43 -21.08 11.80 24.25
C GLU A 43 -19.70 12.13 23.66
N GLN A 44 -18.69 11.30 23.92
CA GLN A 44 -17.36 11.47 23.32
C GLN A 44 -17.41 11.35 21.78
N LYS A 45 -18.16 10.38 21.25
CA LYS A 45 -18.26 10.18 19.79
C LYS A 45 -18.96 11.32 19.05
N THR A 46 -19.95 11.95 19.70
CA THR A 46 -20.77 13.01 19.10
C THR A 46 -20.29 14.42 19.44
N ALA A 47 -19.30 14.55 20.33
CA ALA A 47 -18.70 15.83 20.68
C ALA A 47 -17.98 16.48 19.49
N THR A 48 -18.03 17.81 19.47
CA THR A 48 -17.20 18.64 18.59
C THR A 48 -15.90 18.96 19.31
N TYR A 49 -14.78 18.73 18.65
CA TYR A 49 -13.44 19.01 19.16
C TYR A 49 -12.90 20.26 18.47
N ALA A 50 -12.12 21.10 19.18
CA ALA A 50 -11.52 22.29 18.59
C ALA A 50 -10.61 21.92 17.41
N SER A 51 -9.94 20.77 17.52
CA SER A 51 -9.13 20.20 16.46
C SER A 51 -9.91 19.81 15.20
N ASP A 52 -11.25 19.63 15.25
CA ASP A 52 -12.05 19.32 14.06
C ASP A 52 -11.97 20.44 13.03
N ALA A 53 -12.07 21.69 13.49
CA ALA A 53 -11.91 22.87 12.66
C ALA A 53 -10.45 23.09 12.26
N ALA A 54 -9.50 22.91 13.19
CA ALA A 54 -8.08 23.16 12.93
C ALA A 54 -7.49 22.19 11.90
N ALA A 55 -7.81 20.90 12.01
CA ALA A 55 -7.36 19.85 11.07
C ALA A 55 -8.15 19.84 9.76
N SER A 56 -9.23 20.62 9.66
CA SER A 56 -10.06 20.66 8.47
C SER A 56 -9.28 21.15 7.26
N THR A 57 -9.42 20.46 6.13
CA THR A 57 -8.91 20.91 4.83
C THR A 57 -9.99 21.54 3.97
N GLY A 58 -11.18 21.83 4.51
CA GLY A 58 -12.24 22.54 3.79
C GLY A 58 -12.82 21.79 2.59
N ASP A 59 -13.51 22.51 1.71
CA ASP A 59 -14.24 21.96 0.57
C ASP A 59 -13.31 21.65 -0.62
N ALA A 60 -13.28 20.38 -1.03
CA ALA A 60 -12.53 19.94 -2.19
C ALA A 60 -13.00 20.57 -3.51
N LYS A 61 -14.27 20.99 -3.62
CA LYS A 61 -14.82 21.61 -4.83
C LYS A 61 -14.46 23.08 -4.98
N ALA A 62 -13.94 23.70 -3.91
CA ALA A 62 -13.54 25.10 -3.87
C ALA A 62 -12.16 25.22 -3.20
N PRO A 63 -11.09 24.67 -3.81
CA PRO A 63 -9.77 24.74 -3.22
C PRO A 63 -9.32 26.20 -3.09
N SER A 64 -8.76 26.55 -1.93
CA SER A 64 -8.29 27.90 -1.62
C SER A 64 -6.79 27.89 -1.39
N ALA A 65 -6.08 28.88 -1.96
CA ALA A 65 -4.67 29.11 -1.67
C ALA A 65 -4.43 29.46 -0.19
N ASP A 66 -5.44 29.93 0.55
CA ASP A 66 -5.34 30.21 2.00
C ASP A 66 -5.48 28.96 2.87
N ASN A 67 -5.83 27.82 2.28
CA ASN A 67 -5.94 26.56 2.99
C ASN A 67 -4.55 26.11 3.48
N TRP A 68 -4.43 25.74 4.76
CA TRP A 68 -3.13 25.33 5.31
C TRP A 68 -2.52 24.16 4.55
N SER A 69 -3.33 23.23 4.04
CA SER A 69 -2.85 22.05 3.30
C SER A 69 -2.36 22.38 1.89
N VAL A 70 -2.80 23.52 1.33
CA VAL A 70 -2.28 24.06 0.06
C VAL A 70 -1.04 24.90 0.32
N ARG A 71 -1.11 25.84 1.28
CA ARG A 71 0.02 26.73 1.62
C ARG A 71 1.29 25.98 1.96
N MET A 72 1.16 24.93 2.78
CA MET A 72 2.26 24.04 3.15
C MET A 72 3.03 23.45 1.95
N MET A 73 2.42 23.43 0.76
CA MET A 73 2.96 22.79 -0.44
C MET A 73 3.05 23.77 -1.62
N ASP A 74 2.87 25.07 -1.41
CA ASP A 74 2.71 26.09 -2.45
C ASP A 74 3.91 26.18 -3.41
N VAL A 75 5.10 25.84 -2.91
CA VAL A 75 6.37 25.73 -3.65
C VAL A 75 6.29 24.80 -4.86
N PHE A 76 5.36 23.84 -4.83
CA PHE A 76 5.24 22.83 -5.86
C PHE A 76 4.90 23.41 -7.25
N ASP A 77 4.15 24.51 -7.31
CA ASP A 77 3.86 25.18 -8.59
C ASP A 77 5.14 25.68 -9.27
N GLY A 78 6.06 26.28 -8.49
CA GLY A 78 7.36 26.71 -9.00
C GLY A 78 8.21 25.53 -9.46
N LEU A 79 8.20 24.42 -8.72
CA LEU A 79 8.95 23.21 -9.07
C LEU A 79 8.45 22.57 -10.38
N ARG A 80 7.13 22.50 -10.58
CA ARG A 80 6.57 21.76 -11.72
C ARG A 80 6.55 22.56 -13.03
N ILE A 81 6.40 23.90 -12.95
CA ILE A 81 6.23 24.79 -14.12
C ILE A 81 7.57 25.26 -14.67
N ASP A 82 8.52 25.62 -13.81
CA ASP A 82 9.81 26.15 -14.26
C ASP A 82 10.75 25.02 -14.68
N ARG A 83 10.68 24.63 -15.97
CA ARG A 83 11.53 23.58 -16.57
C ARG A 83 12.64 24.15 -17.47
N GLY A 84 12.99 25.42 -17.31
CA GLY A 84 14.02 26.06 -18.13
C GLY A 84 15.45 25.57 -17.84
N PRO A 85 16.46 26.00 -18.61
CA PRO A 85 17.88 25.67 -18.39
C PRO A 85 18.46 26.11 -17.03
N ALA A 86 17.76 26.97 -16.30
CA ALA A 86 18.05 27.40 -14.93
C ALA A 86 16.88 27.08 -13.96
N GLY A 87 15.91 26.28 -14.41
CA GLY A 87 14.73 25.88 -13.65
C GLY A 87 14.89 24.49 -13.00
N ASN A 88 13.79 23.91 -12.58
CA ASN A 88 13.67 22.68 -11.80
C ASN A 88 13.49 21.42 -12.66
N ALA A 89 13.87 21.47 -13.95
CA ALA A 89 13.74 20.30 -14.85
C ALA A 89 14.43 19.06 -14.28
N ALA A 90 15.65 19.22 -13.75
CA ALA A 90 16.40 18.12 -13.13
C ALA A 90 15.66 17.47 -11.94
N VAL A 91 14.91 18.25 -11.17
CA VAL A 91 14.10 17.74 -10.04
C VAL A 91 12.94 16.91 -10.56
N MET A 92 12.19 17.44 -11.53
CA MET A 92 11.03 16.73 -12.07
C MET A 92 11.43 15.50 -12.88
N ASP A 93 12.55 15.57 -13.61
CA ASP A 93 13.11 14.42 -14.32
C ASP A 93 13.60 13.34 -13.34
N TYR A 94 14.24 13.75 -12.23
CA TYR A 94 14.60 12.82 -11.15
C TYR A 94 13.36 12.21 -10.48
N ASN A 95 12.29 13.00 -10.27
CA ASN A 95 11.03 12.52 -9.71
C ASN A 95 10.39 11.44 -10.60
N ASP A 96 10.38 11.64 -11.92
CA ASP A 96 9.87 10.68 -12.91
C ASP A 96 10.78 9.42 -13.00
N ALA A 97 12.10 9.61 -13.03
CA ALA A 97 13.08 8.54 -13.12
C ALA A 97 13.08 7.64 -11.87
N LEU A 98 13.11 8.23 -10.68
CA LEU A 98 13.09 7.48 -9.42
C LEU A 98 11.77 6.73 -9.23
N THR A 99 10.64 7.30 -9.69
CA THR A 99 9.35 6.60 -9.71
C THR A 99 9.43 5.33 -10.55
N SER A 100 9.97 5.46 -11.77
CA SER A 100 10.14 4.33 -12.70
C SER A 100 11.10 3.28 -12.16
N GLU A 101 12.19 3.70 -11.52
CA GLU A 101 13.18 2.81 -10.89
C GLU A 101 12.56 2.02 -9.73
N ILE A 102 11.99 2.70 -8.73
CA ILE A 102 11.38 2.06 -7.55
C ILE A 102 10.26 1.12 -7.98
N ASN A 103 9.40 1.55 -8.90
CA ASN A 103 8.40 0.66 -9.48
C ASN A 103 9.10 -0.53 -10.14
N ARG A 104 9.86 -0.38 -11.22
CA ARG A 104 10.33 -1.52 -12.02
C ARG A 104 11.24 -2.51 -11.27
N THR A 105 11.97 -2.05 -10.26
CA THR A 105 12.97 -2.85 -9.54
C THR A 105 12.48 -3.47 -8.23
N ALA A 106 11.27 -3.13 -7.77
CA ALA A 106 10.75 -3.70 -6.53
C ALA A 106 10.66 -5.24 -6.60
N SER A 107 11.14 -5.89 -5.54
CA SER A 107 11.05 -7.34 -5.35
C SER A 107 9.60 -7.80 -5.16
N ASP A 108 9.33 -9.09 -5.42
CA ASP A 108 8.00 -9.68 -5.23
C ASP A 108 7.45 -9.44 -3.82
N ALA A 109 8.30 -9.51 -2.78
CA ALA A 109 7.90 -9.24 -1.40
C ALA A 109 7.46 -7.78 -1.19
N GLN A 110 8.18 -6.81 -1.77
CA GLN A 110 7.79 -5.40 -1.74
C GLN A 110 6.48 -5.18 -2.51
N VAL A 111 6.30 -5.85 -3.64
CA VAL A 111 5.06 -5.76 -4.43
C VAL A 111 3.85 -6.29 -3.65
N GLN A 112 3.95 -7.46 -3.03
CA GLN A 112 2.85 -8.03 -2.25
C GLN A 112 2.47 -7.13 -1.08
N ARG A 113 3.47 -6.60 -0.37
CA ARG A 113 3.24 -5.65 0.72
C ARG A 113 2.61 -4.35 0.24
N ALA A 114 3.05 -3.84 -0.91
CA ALA A 114 2.48 -2.64 -1.51
C ALA A 114 1.02 -2.82 -1.97
N ILE A 115 0.67 -4.02 -2.44
CA ILE A 115 -0.72 -4.39 -2.76
C ILE A 115 -1.58 -4.44 -1.48
N VAL A 116 -1.06 -4.98 -0.38
CA VAL A 116 -1.77 -4.95 0.92
C VAL A 116 -2.03 -3.51 1.36
N ASP A 117 -0.99 -2.68 1.43
CA ASP A 117 -1.13 -1.27 1.85
C ASP A 117 -1.97 -0.42 0.88
N GLN A 118 -2.11 -0.84 -0.38
CA GLN A 118 -3.01 -0.20 -1.36
C GLN A 118 -4.48 -0.35 -0.98
N TYR A 119 -4.90 -1.49 -0.43
CA TYR A 119 -6.31 -1.81 -0.23
C TYR A 119 -6.74 -1.82 1.22
N ASP A 120 -5.87 -2.26 2.12
CA ASP A 120 -6.23 -2.50 3.50
C ASP A 120 -6.23 -1.20 4.32
N ASP A 121 -6.65 -1.33 5.57
CA ASP A 121 -6.52 -0.28 6.57
C ASP A 121 -5.08 -0.28 7.08
N MET A 122 -4.32 0.79 6.79
CA MET A 122 -2.90 0.86 7.18
C MET A 122 -2.71 1.00 8.69
N SER A 123 -3.74 1.37 9.47
CA SER A 123 -3.66 1.21 10.92
C SER A 123 -3.54 -0.26 11.34
N VAL A 124 -3.95 -1.20 10.50
CA VAL A 124 -3.87 -2.65 10.73
C VAL A 124 -2.68 -3.26 9.99
N SER A 125 -2.51 -2.98 8.69
CA SER A 125 -1.44 -3.59 7.88
C SER A 125 -0.03 -3.15 8.29
N MET A 126 0.11 -2.04 9.02
CA MET A 126 1.38 -1.59 9.61
C MET A 126 1.60 -2.12 11.03
N GLY A 127 0.70 -2.96 11.55
CA GLY A 127 0.83 -3.55 12.89
C GLY A 127 2.06 -4.45 13.05
N ASP A 128 2.62 -4.95 11.94
CA ASP A 128 3.87 -5.70 11.93
C ASP A 128 5.08 -4.85 12.39
N ALA A 129 4.96 -3.52 12.39
CA ALA A 129 5.94 -2.62 12.98
C ALA A 129 6.17 -2.85 14.49
N PHE A 130 5.22 -3.49 15.19
CA PHE A 130 5.34 -3.72 16.63
C PHE A 130 6.29 -4.87 16.98
N GLY A 131 6.65 -5.69 15.99
CA GLY A 131 7.39 -6.94 16.17
C GLY A 131 6.58 -8.15 15.71
N GLU A 132 7.24 -9.30 15.58
CA GLU A 132 6.60 -10.54 15.10
C GLU A 132 5.46 -10.98 16.03
N ASN A 133 5.70 -11.03 17.34
CA ASN A 133 4.70 -11.48 18.32
C ASN A 133 3.69 -10.38 18.67
N LEU A 134 4.16 -9.17 18.98
CA LEU A 134 3.27 -8.05 19.32
C LEU A 134 2.40 -7.63 18.14
N GLY A 135 2.92 -7.70 16.91
CA GLY A 135 2.14 -7.45 15.69
C GLY A 135 1.06 -8.49 15.46
N ALA A 136 1.34 -9.78 15.73
CA ALA A 136 0.32 -10.83 15.67
C ALA A 136 -0.78 -10.64 16.73
N ILE A 137 -0.40 -10.33 17.98
CA ILE A 137 -1.36 -10.02 19.05
C ILE A 137 -2.25 -8.83 18.67
N TYR A 138 -1.65 -7.78 18.12
CA TYR A 138 -2.40 -6.61 17.66
C TYR A 138 -3.39 -6.96 16.55
N ALA A 139 -2.96 -7.71 15.53
CA ALA A 139 -3.81 -8.13 14.43
C ALA A 139 -5.00 -8.98 14.91
N ASP A 140 -4.75 -9.95 15.80
CA ASP A 140 -5.79 -10.78 16.41
C ASP A 140 -6.78 -9.93 17.23
N ALA A 141 -6.29 -8.97 18.00
CA ALA A 141 -7.12 -8.08 18.81
C ALA A 141 -8.00 -7.15 17.97
N VAL A 142 -7.47 -6.59 16.87
CA VAL A 142 -8.28 -5.82 15.91
C VAL A 142 -9.36 -6.70 15.30
N ALA A 143 -9.01 -7.90 14.83
CA ALA A 143 -9.96 -8.84 14.22
C ALA A 143 -11.05 -9.31 15.20
N ALA A 144 -10.70 -9.43 16.49
CA ALA A 144 -11.63 -9.77 17.55
C ALA A 144 -12.47 -8.58 18.07
N GLY A 145 -12.19 -7.35 17.61
CA GLY A 145 -12.88 -6.14 18.06
C GLY A 145 -12.53 -5.72 19.50
N GLU A 146 -11.34 -6.10 19.98
CA GLU A 146 -10.87 -5.79 21.34
C GLU A 146 -10.25 -4.39 21.47
N LEU A 147 -10.12 -3.66 20.36
CA LEU A 147 -9.55 -2.32 20.26
C LEU A 147 -10.55 -1.27 19.75
N PRO A 148 -11.76 -1.13 20.35
CA PRO A 148 -12.80 -0.24 19.84
C PRO A 148 -12.46 1.25 19.93
N LYS A 149 -11.70 1.71 20.93
CA LYS A 149 -11.28 3.13 21.00
C LYS A 149 -10.26 3.43 19.93
N LEU A 150 -9.26 2.57 19.77
CA LEU A 150 -8.27 2.69 18.72
C LEU A 150 -8.92 2.63 17.32
N THR A 151 -9.82 1.69 17.09
CA THR A 151 -10.55 1.56 15.81
C THR A 151 -11.37 2.82 15.49
N TRP A 152 -12.02 3.42 16.49
CA TRP A 152 -12.77 4.66 16.30
C TRP A 152 -11.87 5.85 15.93
N LEU A 153 -10.68 5.94 16.52
CA LEU A 153 -9.72 6.99 16.18
C LEU A 153 -9.08 6.77 14.80
N LEU A 154 -8.71 5.53 14.49
CA LEU A 154 -7.73 5.24 13.44
C LEU A 154 -8.27 4.57 12.19
N SER A 155 -9.48 4.02 12.18
CA SER A 155 -9.94 3.26 11.01
C SER A 155 -9.91 4.07 9.71
N LYS A 156 -9.56 3.40 8.62
CA LYS A 156 -9.63 3.94 7.25
C LYS A 156 -11.04 4.42 6.91
N ALA A 157 -12.05 3.72 7.43
CA ALA A 157 -13.47 4.02 7.24
C ALA A 157 -13.96 5.16 8.14
N GLY A 158 -13.30 6.32 8.10
CA GLY A 158 -13.76 7.54 8.77
C GLY A 158 -13.29 7.71 10.22
N GLY A 159 -12.15 7.13 10.59
CA GLY A 159 -11.52 7.32 11.88
C GLY A 159 -11.40 8.80 12.27
N LYS A 160 -11.67 9.11 13.55
CA LYS A 160 -11.83 10.49 14.02
C LYS A 160 -10.61 11.36 13.70
N LEU A 161 -9.39 10.85 13.81
CA LEU A 161 -8.18 11.67 13.62
C LEU A 161 -8.06 12.20 12.17
N GLY A 162 -8.46 11.40 11.18
CA GLY A 162 -8.48 11.79 9.77
C GLY A 162 -9.80 12.43 9.30
N SER A 163 -10.87 12.37 10.10
CA SER A 163 -12.26 12.61 9.65
C SER A 163 -12.58 13.97 9.01
N THR A 164 -11.83 15.03 9.36
CA THR A 164 -12.03 16.38 8.78
C THR A 164 -10.98 16.74 7.73
N SER A 165 -10.01 15.87 7.47
CA SER A 165 -8.90 16.14 6.55
C SER A 165 -9.04 15.32 5.28
N SER A 166 -8.77 15.95 4.15
CA SER A 166 -8.79 15.31 2.82
C SER A 166 -7.62 15.84 2.00
N SER A 167 -6.99 14.96 1.22
CA SER A 167 -6.01 15.39 0.22
C SER A 167 -6.65 15.97 -1.04
N ASN A 168 -7.99 15.90 -1.19
CA ASN A 168 -8.66 16.38 -2.40
C ASN A 168 -8.54 17.90 -2.63
N PRO A 169 -8.66 18.78 -1.62
CA PRO A 169 -8.43 20.22 -1.80
C PRO A 169 -7.06 20.53 -2.43
N PRO A 170 -5.90 20.08 -1.88
CA PRO A 170 -4.64 20.33 -2.57
C PRO A 170 -4.49 19.57 -3.89
N LYS A 171 -5.03 18.36 -4.05
CA LYS A 171 -5.04 17.65 -5.35
C LYS A 171 -5.73 18.43 -6.45
N ASN A 172 -6.88 19.03 -6.14
CA ASN A 172 -7.65 19.83 -7.09
C ASN A 172 -7.03 21.22 -7.31
N PHE A 173 -6.22 21.71 -6.37
CA PHE A 173 -5.48 22.97 -6.50
C PHE A 173 -4.29 22.81 -7.45
N PHE A 174 -3.42 21.83 -7.19
CA PHE A 174 -2.19 21.62 -7.95
C PHE A 174 -2.41 20.88 -9.28
N ASP A 175 -3.48 20.08 -9.35
CA ASP A 175 -3.94 19.36 -10.56
C ASP A 175 -2.79 18.66 -11.32
N TYR A 176 -2.04 17.85 -10.58
CA TYR A 176 -0.85 17.17 -11.12
C TYR A 176 -1.17 15.74 -11.52
N ASP A 177 -0.93 15.37 -12.78
CA ASP A 177 -1.23 14.02 -13.29
C ASP A 177 -0.37 12.94 -12.64
N ARG A 178 -0.99 11.78 -12.40
CA ARG A 178 -0.35 10.58 -11.83
C ARG A 178 0.70 9.96 -12.76
N PRO A 179 1.64 9.16 -12.23
CA PRO A 179 2.69 8.53 -13.05
C PRO A 179 2.13 7.74 -14.23
N TYR A 180 1.12 6.89 -14.01
CA TYR A 180 0.52 6.07 -15.06
C TYR A 180 -0.28 6.85 -16.13
N LEU A 181 -0.53 8.15 -15.92
CA LEU A 181 -1.14 9.03 -16.93
C LEU A 181 -0.10 9.76 -17.79
N ARG A 182 1.12 9.93 -17.26
CA ARG A 182 2.20 10.72 -17.88
C ARG A 182 3.34 9.87 -18.45
N LEU A 183 3.73 8.83 -17.72
CA LEU A 183 4.84 7.95 -18.07
C LEU A 183 4.35 6.81 -18.97
N ASP A 184 5.24 6.26 -19.78
CA ASP A 184 4.90 5.19 -20.71
C ASP A 184 4.75 3.85 -19.95
N THR A 185 3.51 3.41 -19.78
CA THR A 185 3.17 2.19 -19.04
C THR A 185 3.62 0.90 -19.72
N THR A 186 4.18 0.97 -20.93
CA THR A 186 4.75 -0.19 -21.63
C THR A 186 6.24 -0.38 -21.36
N LYS A 187 6.94 0.65 -20.86
CA LYS A 187 8.41 0.62 -20.67
C LYS A 187 8.89 1.22 -19.34
N ASP A 188 8.22 2.25 -18.83
CA ASP A 188 8.66 3.03 -17.67
C ASP A 188 8.02 2.53 -16.37
N LEU A 189 6.84 1.90 -16.47
CA LEU A 189 6.11 1.36 -15.32
C LEU A 189 5.67 -0.09 -15.56
N VAL A 190 5.53 -0.84 -14.47
CA VAL A 190 4.93 -2.16 -14.40
C VAL A 190 3.66 -2.04 -13.58
N TYR A 191 2.52 -2.40 -14.19
CA TYR A 191 1.25 -2.51 -13.49
C TYR A 191 1.31 -3.63 -12.46
N ARG A 192 0.85 -3.35 -11.24
CA ARG A 192 0.84 -4.29 -10.12
C ARG A 192 -0.48 -4.17 -9.40
N ASP A 193 -1.08 -5.32 -9.14
CA ASP A 193 -2.31 -5.37 -8.39
C ASP A 193 -2.60 -6.78 -7.86
N LYS A 194 -3.56 -6.88 -6.95
CA LYS A 194 -4.27 -8.13 -6.70
C LYS A 194 -5.22 -8.44 -7.85
N GLU A 195 -5.63 -9.69 -7.94
CA GLU A 195 -6.68 -10.11 -8.87
C GLU A 195 -7.97 -9.27 -8.64
N GLY A 196 -8.53 -8.73 -9.73
CA GLY A 196 -9.72 -7.86 -9.69
C GLY A 196 -9.49 -6.49 -9.04
N GLY A 197 -8.24 -6.12 -8.74
CA GLY A 197 -7.90 -4.80 -8.25
C GLY A 197 -7.95 -3.73 -9.34
N ASP A 198 -7.91 -2.48 -8.89
CA ASP A 198 -7.91 -1.28 -9.72
C ASP A 198 -6.99 -0.20 -9.13
N ALA A 199 -5.70 -0.51 -9.00
CA ALA A 199 -4.71 0.37 -8.38
C ALA A 199 -4.51 1.68 -9.16
N TRP A 200 -4.83 1.71 -10.45
CA TRP A 200 -4.71 2.86 -11.35
C TRP A 200 -6.05 3.51 -11.73
N GLY A 201 -7.17 3.11 -11.12
CA GLY A 201 -8.50 3.63 -11.44
C GLY A 201 -8.81 5.03 -10.92
N SER A 202 -7.91 5.64 -10.14
CA SER A 202 -8.18 6.97 -9.58
C SER A 202 -8.13 8.06 -10.66
N THR A 203 -9.14 8.93 -10.65
CA THR A 203 -9.21 10.14 -11.50
C THR A 203 -8.79 11.42 -10.76
N SER A 204 -8.39 11.30 -9.49
CA SER A 204 -7.89 12.44 -8.70
C SER A 204 -6.43 12.74 -9.02
N GLY A 205 -6.01 14.01 -8.87
CA GLY A 205 -4.62 14.41 -9.02
C GLY A 205 -3.65 13.64 -8.11
N SER A 206 -2.37 13.61 -8.46
CA SER A 206 -1.30 12.88 -7.78
C SER A 206 -0.86 13.57 -6.49
N PHE A 207 -0.64 14.88 -6.54
CA PHE A 207 0.01 15.63 -5.47
C PHE A 207 -0.99 16.32 -4.53
N PRO A 208 -0.89 16.17 -3.20
CA PRO A 208 -0.06 15.21 -2.45
C PRO A 208 -0.65 13.80 -2.46
N SER A 209 0.12 12.80 -2.05
CA SER A 209 -0.37 11.43 -1.93
C SER A 209 -1.34 11.27 -0.75
N GLY A 210 -2.62 11.01 -1.05
CA GLY A 210 -3.67 10.80 -0.05
C GLY A 210 -3.47 9.53 0.78
N HIS A 211 -3.08 8.41 0.15
CA HIS A 211 -2.74 7.17 0.88
C HIS A 211 -1.53 7.37 1.77
N THR A 212 -0.51 8.12 1.31
CA THR A 212 0.64 8.42 2.18
C THR A 212 0.21 9.28 3.36
N SER A 213 -0.60 10.33 3.14
CA SER A 213 -1.15 11.13 4.24
C SER A 213 -1.93 10.26 5.23
N GLN A 214 -2.69 9.27 4.73
CA GLN A 214 -3.37 8.29 5.56
C GLN A 214 -2.41 7.44 6.40
N ALA A 215 -1.41 6.84 5.76
CA ALA A 215 -0.37 6.09 6.45
C ALA A 215 0.27 6.95 7.55
N TYR A 216 0.61 8.21 7.26
CA TYR A 216 1.28 9.08 8.21
C TYR A 216 0.40 9.56 9.34
N TRP A 217 -0.89 9.86 9.15
CA TRP A 217 -1.73 10.19 10.30
C TRP A 217 -2.04 8.95 11.15
N GLN A 218 -2.19 7.76 10.55
CA GLN A 218 -2.38 6.50 11.30
C GLN A 218 -1.11 6.11 12.07
N GLY A 219 0.02 6.04 11.36
CA GLY A 219 1.31 5.62 11.90
C GLY A 219 1.90 6.59 12.91
N THR A 220 1.76 7.90 12.70
CA THR A 220 2.19 8.90 13.70
C THR A 220 1.36 8.78 14.98
N ALA A 221 0.05 8.56 14.87
CA ALA A 221 -0.79 8.32 16.06
C ALA A 221 -0.41 7.02 16.78
N LEU A 222 -0.10 5.94 16.06
CA LEU A 222 0.40 4.69 16.66
C LEU A 222 1.76 4.90 17.35
N ALA A 223 2.66 5.68 16.77
CA ALA A 223 3.94 6.02 17.38
C ALA A 223 3.78 6.83 18.68
N GLU A 224 2.76 7.68 18.77
CA GLU A 224 2.40 8.39 20.01
C GLU A 224 1.82 7.47 21.08
N MET A 225 1.10 6.42 20.69
CA MET A 225 0.53 5.42 21.60
C MET A 225 1.60 4.43 22.10
N LEU A 226 2.62 4.15 21.29
CA LEU A 226 3.71 3.21 21.55
C LEU A 226 5.09 3.88 21.27
N PRO A 227 5.49 4.90 22.04
CA PRO A 227 6.72 5.66 21.79
C PRO A 227 7.99 4.79 21.86
N GLU A 228 7.96 3.67 22.60
CA GLU A 228 9.06 2.70 22.67
C GLU A 228 9.34 2.01 21.33
N LEU A 229 8.36 1.99 20.42
CA LEU A 229 8.43 1.41 19.08
C LEU A 229 8.36 2.48 17.97
N ALA A 230 8.44 3.76 18.33
CA ALA A 230 8.28 4.87 17.39
C ALA A 230 9.20 4.78 16.16
N PRO A 231 10.50 4.41 16.27
CA PRO A 231 11.37 4.23 15.10
C PRO A 231 10.82 3.20 14.12
N GLN A 232 10.42 2.04 14.61
CA GLN A 232 9.89 0.93 13.80
C GLN A 232 8.56 1.30 13.15
N ILE A 233 7.65 1.90 13.92
CA ILE A 233 6.34 2.35 13.43
C ILE A 233 6.51 3.40 12.34
N LEU A 234 7.35 4.41 12.56
CA LEU A 234 7.57 5.47 11.57
C LEU A 234 8.34 4.96 10.34
N ALA A 235 9.26 4.01 10.48
CA ALA A 235 9.91 3.36 9.34
C ALA A 235 8.90 2.55 8.49
N ARG A 236 8.03 1.76 9.11
CA ARG A 236 6.94 1.04 8.42
C ARG A 236 5.94 2.01 7.77
N THR A 237 5.68 3.14 8.41
CA THR A 237 4.87 4.24 7.85
C THR A 237 5.51 4.86 6.61
N ALA A 238 6.83 5.09 6.65
CA ALA A 238 7.58 5.55 5.49
C ALA A 238 7.58 4.52 4.35
N GLU A 239 7.65 3.22 4.68
CA GLU A 239 7.51 2.13 3.71
C GLU A 239 6.11 2.12 3.07
N ALA A 240 5.03 2.30 3.85
CA ALA A 240 3.68 2.40 3.29
C ALA A 240 3.53 3.59 2.32
N GLY A 241 4.24 4.70 2.57
CA GLY A 241 4.40 5.79 1.62
C GLY A 241 5.18 5.39 0.36
N ASN A 242 6.32 4.74 0.51
CA ASN A 242 7.14 4.23 -0.60
C ASN A 242 6.40 3.18 -1.45
N ASN A 243 5.54 2.38 -0.82
CA ASN A 243 4.68 1.40 -1.49
C ASN A 243 3.75 2.06 -2.51
N ARG A 244 3.43 3.35 -2.36
CA ARG A 244 2.66 4.10 -3.37
C ARG A 244 3.44 4.31 -4.67
N ILE A 245 4.77 4.36 -4.58
CA ILE A 245 5.71 4.45 -5.72
C ILE A 245 5.94 3.05 -6.31
N VAL A 246 6.07 2.02 -5.45
CA VAL A 246 6.09 0.61 -5.88
C VAL A 246 4.86 0.28 -6.73
N MET A 247 3.68 0.80 -6.39
CA MET A 247 2.44 0.62 -7.18
C MET A 247 2.37 1.52 -8.43
N GLY A 248 3.34 2.40 -8.69
CA GLY A 248 3.32 3.36 -9.80
C GLY A 248 2.21 4.42 -9.70
N ALA A 249 1.61 4.58 -8.51
CA ALA A 249 0.43 5.42 -8.31
C ALA A 249 0.76 6.87 -7.90
N HIS A 250 1.98 7.09 -7.37
CA HIS A 250 2.46 8.36 -6.86
C HIS A 250 3.96 8.53 -7.10
N TYR A 251 4.40 9.78 -7.15
CA TYR A 251 5.82 10.14 -7.23
C TYR A 251 6.43 10.37 -5.84
N PRO A 252 7.77 10.33 -5.69
CA PRO A 252 8.46 10.71 -4.46
C PRO A 252 8.02 12.06 -3.86
N LEU A 253 7.86 13.11 -4.67
CA LEU A 253 7.39 14.42 -4.17
C LEU A 253 5.97 14.35 -3.58
N ASP A 254 5.08 13.52 -4.13
CA ASP A 254 3.74 13.29 -3.58
C ASP A 254 3.79 12.59 -2.23
N VAL A 255 4.76 11.68 -2.05
CA VAL A 255 4.95 10.91 -0.82
C VAL A 255 5.54 11.82 0.28
N ILE A 256 6.52 12.66 -0.04
CA ILE A 256 7.05 13.66 0.91
C ILE A 256 5.95 14.61 1.37
N SER A 257 5.15 15.16 0.45
CA SER A 257 4.05 16.06 0.82
C SER A 257 2.90 15.34 1.54
N GLY A 258 2.63 14.08 1.20
CA GLY A 258 1.72 13.21 1.94
C GLY A 258 2.14 13.04 3.40
N ARG A 259 3.44 12.79 3.65
CA ARG A 259 4.00 12.76 5.02
C ARG A 259 3.75 14.07 5.75
N MET A 260 4.17 15.20 5.15
CA MET A 260 4.07 16.52 5.77
C MET A 260 2.63 16.78 6.25
N MET A 261 1.67 16.47 5.38
CA MET A 261 0.25 16.61 5.68
C MET A 261 -0.20 15.67 6.80
N GLY A 262 0.13 14.38 6.73
CA GLY A 262 -0.28 13.38 7.74
C GLY A 262 0.23 13.72 9.14
N GLN A 263 1.50 14.16 9.24
CA GLN A 263 2.09 14.56 10.53
C GLN A 263 1.49 15.86 11.06
N LYS A 264 1.23 16.86 10.20
CA LYS A 264 0.56 18.09 10.61
C LYS A 264 -0.88 17.84 11.09
N ILE A 265 -1.61 16.91 10.45
CA ILE A 265 -2.95 16.50 10.94
C ILE A 265 -2.86 16.03 12.39
N ILE A 266 -1.89 15.15 12.72
CA ILE A 266 -1.76 14.66 14.09
C ILE A 266 -1.28 15.73 15.06
N ALA A 267 -0.37 16.62 14.66
CA ALA A 267 0.02 17.76 15.49
C ALA A 267 -1.19 18.65 15.84
N LEU A 268 -2.03 18.97 14.86
CA LEU A 268 -3.26 19.75 15.05
C LEU A 268 -4.29 19.02 15.93
N ARG A 269 -4.38 17.69 15.82
CA ARG A 269 -5.22 16.86 16.71
C ARG A 269 -4.72 16.87 18.13
N LEU A 270 -3.42 16.66 18.34
CA LEU A 270 -2.85 16.57 19.67
C LEU A 270 -2.79 17.91 20.38
N ALA A 271 -2.70 19.03 19.66
CA ALA A 271 -2.78 20.38 20.24
C ALA A 271 -4.12 20.64 20.98
N ASP A 272 -5.17 19.88 20.69
CA ASP A 272 -6.44 19.92 21.42
C ASP A 272 -6.40 18.98 22.64
N PRO A 273 -6.44 19.50 23.88
CA PRO A 273 -6.37 18.67 25.08
C PRO A 273 -7.47 17.62 25.19
N ALA A 274 -8.67 17.90 24.67
CA ALA A 274 -9.78 16.96 24.72
C ALA A 274 -9.56 15.79 23.75
N MET A 275 -9.04 16.09 22.55
CA MET A 275 -8.66 15.05 21.59
C MET A 275 -7.45 14.24 22.08
N ARG A 276 -6.45 14.91 22.68
CA ARG A 276 -5.29 14.25 23.30
C ARG A 276 -5.70 13.26 24.39
N SER A 277 -6.70 13.60 25.20
CA SER A 277 -7.26 12.68 26.20
C SER A 277 -7.78 11.40 25.57
N LEU A 278 -8.51 11.49 24.43
CA LEU A 278 -9.00 10.31 23.73
C LEU A 278 -7.87 9.45 23.15
N VAL A 279 -6.83 10.10 22.59
CA VAL A 279 -5.64 9.38 22.11
C VAL A 279 -4.96 8.65 23.26
N GLY A 280 -4.85 9.27 24.44
CA GLY A 280 -4.35 8.63 25.66
C GLY A 280 -5.18 7.42 26.10
N GLU A 281 -6.51 7.53 26.09
CA GLU A 281 -7.40 6.41 26.42
C GLU A 281 -7.26 5.24 25.43
N ALA A 282 -7.05 5.51 24.15
CA ALA A 282 -6.79 4.48 23.14
C ALA A 282 -5.37 3.90 23.27
N ALA A 283 -4.38 4.69 23.69
CA ALA A 283 -3.04 4.21 24.01
C ALA A 283 -3.09 3.21 25.19
N GLU A 284 -3.82 3.53 26.26
CA GLU A 284 -4.03 2.62 27.39
C GLU A 284 -4.73 1.32 26.97
N GLU A 285 -5.75 1.41 26.11
CA GLU A 285 -6.43 0.25 25.53
C GLU A 285 -5.46 -0.65 24.76
N LEU A 286 -4.71 -0.08 23.81
CA LEU A 286 -3.72 -0.78 23.00
C LEU A 286 -2.64 -1.44 23.85
N ARG A 287 -2.00 -0.67 24.74
CA ARG A 287 -0.93 -1.16 25.61
C ARG A 287 -1.42 -2.29 26.51
N GLY A 288 -2.62 -2.15 27.08
CA GLY A 288 -3.23 -3.19 27.90
C GLY A 288 -3.53 -4.48 27.13
N VAL A 289 -3.95 -4.39 25.87
CA VAL A 289 -4.14 -5.56 24.99
C VAL A 289 -2.80 -6.26 24.74
N LEU A 290 -1.77 -5.50 24.35
CA LEU A 290 -0.44 -6.03 24.06
C LEU A 290 0.16 -6.75 25.27
N GLU A 291 0.14 -6.11 26.45
CA GLU A 291 0.65 -6.68 27.71
C GLU A 291 -0.09 -7.95 28.12
N ARG A 292 -1.42 -7.97 27.98
CA ARG A 292 -2.21 -9.18 28.26
C ARG A 292 -1.90 -10.31 27.28
N GLY A 293 -1.76 -9.98 25.99
CA GLY A 293 -1.47 -10.96 24.95
C GLY A 293 -0.07 -11.56 25.07
N CYS A 294 0.93 -10.75 25.43
CA CYS A 294 2.30 -11.22 25.59
C CYS A 294 2.63 -11.76 27.00
N GLY A 295 1.80 -11.44 28.00
CA GLY A 295 1.89 -11.98 29.37
C GLY A 295 2.98 -11.35 30.25
N ASP A 296 3.47 -10.16 29.89
CA ASP A 296 4.51 -9.42 30.62
C ASP A 296 4.31 -7.90 30.42
N THR A 297 5.14 -7.06 31.02
CA THR A 297 5.17 -5.62 30.73
C THR A 297 5.56 -5.37 29.28
N LEU A 298 5.04 -4.30 28.69
CA LEU A 298 5.28 -4.00 27.27
C LEU A 298 6.78 -3.88 26.96
N ALA A 299 7.56 -3.25 27.83
CA ALA A 299 9.01 -3.11 27.67
C ALA A 299 9.72 -4.48 27.59
N ASN A 300 9.38 -5.41 28.48
CA ASN A 300 9.93 -6.76 28.46
C ASN A 300 9.50 -7.54 27.21
N CYS A 301 8.27 -7.33 26.75
CA CYS A 301 7.78 -7.97 25.53
C CYS A 301 8.51 -7.45 24.29
N ILE A 302 8.72 -6.13 24.18
CA ILE A 302 9.50 -5.52 23.10
C ILE A 302 10.94 -6.05 23.08
N GLU A 303 11.60 -6.14 24.24
CA GLU A 303 12.99 -6.64 24.34
C GLU A 303 13.13 -8.09 23.85
N LYS A 304 12.10 -8.92 24.07
CA LYS A 304 12.10 -10.34 23.70
C LYS A 304 11.60 -10.60 22.28
N ASP A 305 10.94 -9.64 21.65
CA ASP A 305 10.34 -9.81 20.33
C ASP A 305 11.38 -9.71 19.20
N VAL A 306 11.02 -10.20 18.02
CA VAL A 306 11.77 -9.97 16.79
C VAL A 306 11.24 -8.68 16.17
N PRO A 307 12.04 -7.59 16.10
CA PRO A 307 11.54 -6.32 15.62
C PRO A 307 11.39 -6.33 14.08
N TYR A 308 10.43 -5.56 13.56
CA TYR A 308 10.31 -5.28 12.13
C TYR A 308 11.64 -4.82 11.52
N LEU A 309 12.27 -3.86 12.19
CA LEU A 309 13.65 -3.41 11.95
C LEU A 309 14.32 -3.12 13.30
N THR A 310 15.61 -3.42 13.40
CA THR A 310 16.42 -2.87 14.50
C THR A 310 16.35 -1.34 14.49
N THR A 311 16.42 -0.69 15.66
CA THR A 311 16.29 0.78 15.77
C THR A 311 17.18 1.55 14.80
N ASP A 312 18.47 1.21 14.68
CA ASP A 312 19.39 1.88 13.75
C ASP A 312 18.94 1.77 12.29
N LYS A 313 18.43 0.62 11.88
CA LYS A 313 17.91 0.39 10.52
C LYS A 313 16.60 1.14 10.29
N ALA A 314 15.73 1.19 11.30
CA ALA A 314 14.48 1.94 11.24
C ALA A 314 14.73 3.45 11.06
N LEU A 315 15.67 4.00 11.85
CA LEU A 315 16.11 5.39 11.75
C LEU A 315 16.76 5.70 10.39
N ALA A 316 17.65 4.83 9.92
CA ALA A 316 18.29 4.97 8.62
C ALA A 316 17.27 4.93 7.47
N TYR A 317 16.35 3.96 7.49
CA TYR A 317 15.28 3.83 6.49
C TYR A 317 14.41 5.08 6.45
N TYR A 318 13.97 5.55 7.63
CA TYR A 318 13.16 6.77 7.71
C TYR A 318 13.91 7.98 7.16
N GLN A 319 15.18 8.15 7.52
CA GLN A 319 16.02 9.25 7.04
C GLN A 319 16.23 9.23 5.52
N GLU A 320 16.46 8.07 4.92
CA GLU A 320 16.58 7.90 3.46
C GLU A 320 15.30 8.36 2.74
N HIS A 321 14.15 7.97 3.28
CA HIS A 321 12.84 8.30 2.72
C HIS A 321 12.31 9.68 3.16
N LEU A 322 13.09 10.45 3.93
CA LEU A 322 12.71 11.83 4.27
C LEU A 322 12.74 12.73 3.03
N GLY A 323 13.79 12.59 2.22
CA GLY A 323 14.08 13.46 1.08
C GLY A 323 14.32 12.72 -0.25
N TYR A 324 14.28 11.39 -0.29
CA TYR A 324 14.39 10.58 -1.53
C TYR A 324 15.63 10.88 -2.40
N GLY A 325 16.68 11.48 -1.83
CA GLY A 325 17.93 11.78 -2.52
C GLY A 325 17.82 12.82 -3.64
N PHE A 326 16.79 13.68 -3.62
CA PHE A 326 16.63 14.71 -4.66
C PHE A 326 17.87 15.62 -4.78
N PRO A 327 18.19 16.08 -6.01
CA PRO A 327 19.15 17.16 -6.21
C PRO A 327 18.75 18.39 -5.39
N ALA A 328 19.75 19.04 -4.77
CA ALA A 328 19.49 20.22 -3.98
C ALA A 328 19.03 21.39 -4.88
N THR A 329 17.93 22.04 -4.51
CA THR A 329 17.38 23.22 -5.20
C THR A 329 17.71 24.53 -4.49
N GLY A 330 18.19 24.44 -3.25
CA GLY A 330 18.53 25.58 -2.41
C GLY A 330 19.83 25.38 -1.62
N PRO A 331 20.28 26.41 -0.88
CA PRO A 331 21.47 26.32 -0.05
C PRO A 331 21.31 25.29 1.06
N LYS A 332 22.41 24.61 1.39
CA LYS A 332 22.55 23.76 2.58
C LYS A 332 22.91 24.60 3.82
N GLY A 333 22.65 24.07 5.01
CA GLY A 333 22.98 24.70 6.28
C GLY A 333 22.04 25.84 6.71
N VAL A 334 20.89 26.02 6.04
CA VAL A 334 19.89 26.99 6.48
C VAL A 334 19.24 26.49 7.78
N PRO A 335 19.17 27.32 8.84
CA PRO A 335 18.50 26.94 10.08
C PRO A 335 17.08 26.45 9.84
N VAL A 336 16.69 25.39 10.52
CA VAL A 336 15.33 24.83 10.39
C VAL A 336 14.31 25.73 11.07
N VAL A 337 13.20 25.97 10.38
CA VAL A 337 12.02 26.62 10.98
C VAL A 337 11.11 25.52 11.49
N VAL A 338 11.24 25.18 12.78
CA VAL A 338 10.40 24.17 13.41
C VAL A 338 8.94 24.58 13.27
N PRO A 339 8.08 23.75 12.65
CA PRO A 339 6.67 24.11 12.48
C PRO A 339 5.95 24.38 13.79
N ASP A 340 5.00 25.29 13.79
CA ASP A 340 4.16 25.56 14.96
C ASP A 340 3.30 24.33 15.30
N GLY A 341 3.25 23.97 16.59
CA GLY A 341 2.53 22.81 17.08
C GLY A 341 3.22 21.46 16.84
N ALA A 342 4.33 21.39 16.10
CA ALA A 342 5.08 20.14 15.92
C ALA A 342 5.63 19.60 17.25
N GLU A 343 5.87 20.45 18.25
CA GLU A 343 6.26 20.04 19.60
C GLU A 343 5.24 19.15 20.30
N GLU A 344 3.99 19.12 19.83
CA GLU A 344 2.96 18.24 20.38
C GLU A 344 3.17 16.77 19.96
N LEU A 345 3.92 16.52 18.88
CA LEU A 345 4.33 15.18 18.40
C LEU A 345 5.50 14.57 19.19
N LEU A 346 5.91 15.20 20.30
CA LEU A 346 6.98 14.70 21.15
C LEU A 346 6.55 14.57 22.61
N VAL A 347 5.27 14.79 22.91
CA VAL A 347 4.78 14.74 24.30
C VAL A 347 4.85 13.31 24.86
N SER A 348 4.51 12.30 24.05
CA SER A 348 4.56 10.89 24.46
C SER A 348 6.00 10.39 24.67
N ALA A 349 6.91 10.73 23.76
CA ALA A 349 8.31 10.31 23.81
C ALA A 349 9.15 11.11 24.82
N HIS A 350 8.84 12.40 25.01
CA HIS A 350 9.58 13.34 25.85
C HIS A 350 8.67 14.09 26.84
N PRO A 351 7.93 13.40 27.72
CA PRO A 351 6.92 14.02 28.58
C PRO A 351 7.51 15.00 29.61
N GLY A 352 8.79 14.85 29.95
CA GLY A 352 9.50 15.72 30.91
C GLY A 352 10.02 17.03 30.33
N LEU A 353 10.02 17.20 29.00
CA LEU A 353 10.54 18.41 28.35
C LEU A 353 9.48 19.51 28.28
N THR A 354 9.89 20.78 28.30
CA THR A 354 8.98 21.90 27.98
C THR A 354 8.67 21.93 26.48
N PRO A 355 7.61 22.63 26.03
CA PRO A 355 7.35 22.85 24.61
C PRO A 355 8.58 23.39 23.85
N GLU A 356 9.28 24.37 24.41
CA GLU A 356 10.48 24.97 23.80
C GLU A 356 11.64 23.97 23.69
N GLN A 357 11.80 23.08 24.67
CA GLN A 357 12.81 22.02 24.62
C GLN A 357 12.46 20.96 23.57
N ARG A 358 11.18 20.57 23.44
CA ARG A 358 10.74 19.68 22.36
C ARG A 358 10.97 20.31 20.99
N ARG A 359 10.76 21.61 20.83
CA ARG A 359 11.14 22.35 19.61
C ARG A 359 12.65 22.28 19.35
N GLN A 360 13.50 22.36 20.37
CA GLN A 360 14.95 22.16 20.20
C GLN A 360 15.30 20.73 19.75
N VAL A 361 14.63 19.70 20.29
CA VAL A 361 14.82 18.30 19.84
C VAL A 361 14.47 18.16 18.35
N LEU A 362 13.32 18.70 17.92
CA LEU A 362 12.92 18.72 16.51
C LEU A 362 13.94 19.45 15.64
N ALA A 363 14.48 20.58 16.12
CA ALA A 363 15.48 21.33 15.39
C ALA A 363 16.80 20.56 15.22
N LEU A 364 17.27 19.90 16.29
CA LEU A 364 18.53 19.16 16.33
C LEU A 364 18.49 17.85 15.54
N THR A 365 17.29 17.29 15.33
CA THR A 365 17.10 16.04 14.57
C THR A 365 16.67 16.27 13.13
N ALA A 366 16.26 17.48 12.75
CA ALA A 366 15.84 17.80 11.40
C ALA A 366 16.95 17.54 10.37
N VAL A 367 16.55 17.10 9.17
CA VAL A 367 17.50 16.99 8.05
C VAL A 367 17.92 18.37 7.55
N ASP A 368 19.06 18.42 6.86
CA ASP A 368 19.62 19.66 6.31
C ASP A 368 18.70 20.29 5.26
N SER A 369 18.92 21.58 4.97
CA SER A 369 18.15 22.34 3.99
C SER A 369 18.52 22.00 2.54
N GLY A 370 17.69 22.46 1.62
CA GLY A 370 17.98 22.45 0.18
C GLY A 370 17.26 21.35 -0.60
N ASN A 371 16.39 20.55 0.02
CA ASN A 371 15.49 19.65 -0.71
C ASN A 371 14.43 20.44 -1.52
N PRO A 372 13.81 19.86 -2.57
CA PRO A 372 12.90 20.60 -3.46
C PRO A 372 11.71 21.27 -2.76
N LEU A 373 11.10 20.61 -1.78
CA LEU A 373 9.98 21.15 -1.01
C LEU A 373 10.42 22.04 0.15
N ASP A 374 11.71 22.34 0.26
CA ASP A 374 12.26 23.16 1.34
C ASP A 374 12.20 24.65 0.99
N VAL A 375 11.44 25.40 1.78
CA VAL A 375 11.39 26.87 1.73
C VAL A 375 11.85 27.44 3.05
N GLY A 376 12.88 28.29 2.99
CA GLY A 376 13.55 28.87 4.15
C GLY A 376 12.73 29.85 4.99
N GLU A 377 11.47 30.12 4.62
CA GLU A 377 10.57 31.01 5.37
C GLU A 377 9.27 30.33 5.85
N GLN A 378 8.90 29.17 5.30
CA GLN A 378 7.69 28.45 5.72
C GLN A 378 8.05 27.26 6.63
N GLU A 379 7.09 26.85 7.45
CA GLU A 379 7.19 25.70 8.37
C GLU A 379 7.90 24.51 7.71
N SER A 380 9.02 24.05 8.29
CA SER A 380 9.91 23.06 7.67
C SER A 380 9.46 21.60 7.85
N TRP A 381 8.19 21.27 7.57
CA TRP A 381 7.66 19.90 7.75
C TRP A 381 8.39 18.84 6.92
N GLN A 382 8.85 19.18 5.73
CA GLN A 382 9.69 18.35 4.87
C GLN A 382 11.02 17.97 5.55
N ARG A 383 11.50 18.77 6.50
CA ARG A 383 12.76 18.53 7.23
C ARG A 383 12.59 17.73 8.53
N MET A 384 11.36 17.58 9.03
CA MET A 384 11.09 16.96 10.33
C MET A 384 11.41 15.46 10.33
N ASN A 385 12.50 15.08 11.01
CA ASN A 385 12.86 13.69 11.25
C ASN A 385 12.21 13.18 12.53
N LEU A 386 10.90 12.90 12.48
CA LEU A 386 10.15 12.50 13.67
C LEU A 386 10.67 11.19 14.30
N ALA A 387 11.15 10.24 13.50
CA ALA A 387 11.70 8.99 14.03
C ALA A 387 12.94 9.24 14.90
N ALA A 388 13.87 10.07 14.43
CA ALA A 388 15.03 10.47 15.22
C ALA A 388 14.63 11.33 16.43
N ALA A 389 13.67 12.24 16.26
CA ALA A 389 13.21 13.12 17.34
C ALA A 389 12.56 12.34 18.50
N MET A 390 11.71 11.36 18.20
CA MET A 390 11.08 10.50 19.22
C MET A 390 12.10 9.56 19.90
N ALA A 391 13.11 9.09 19.16
CA ALA A 391 14.14 8.20 19.68
C ALA A 391 15.29 8.92 20.43
N ALA A 392 15.35 10.25 20.38
CA ALA A 392 16.49 11.01 20.86
C ALA A 392 16.74 10.82 22.36
N GLU A 393 17.95 10.43 22.74
CA GLU A 393 18.38 10.55 24.14
C GLU A 393 18.67 12.02 24.44
N VAL A 394 17.85 12.64 25.30
CA VAL A 394 17.91 14.09 25.55
C VAL A 394 18.52 14.41 26.90
N THR A 395 19.54 15.28 26.88
CA THR A 395 20.06 15.95 28.07
C THR A 395 19.70 17.43 28.03
N VAL A 396 19.08 17.94 29.10
CA VAL A 396 18.81 19.37 29.28
C VAL A 396 19.91 19.98 30.15
N ARG A 397 20.61 20.98 29.62
CA ARG A 397 21.62 21.74 30.36
C ARG A 397 20.97 22.70 31.36
N SER A 398 21.77 23.20 32.31
CA SER A 398 21.31 24.17 33.33
C SER A 398 20.79 25.50 32.75
N ASP A 399 21.18 25.86 31.53
CA ASP A 399 20.69 27.03 30.80
C ASP A 399 19.39 26.77 30.01
N GLY A 400 18.85 25.54 30.09
CA GLY A 400 17.65 25.11 29.36
C GLY A 400 17.89 24.65 27.93
N SER A 401 19.15 24.65 27.45
CA SER A 401 19.50 24.13 26.12
C SER A 401 19.46 22.60 26.08
N VAL A 402 19.05 22.06 24.94
CA VAL A 402 18.94 20.62 24.68
C VAL A 402 20.19 20.10 23.98
N VAL A 403 20.60 18.89 24.35
CA VAL A 403 21.64 18.09 23.68
C VAL A 403 21.09 16.71 23.38
N ILE A 404 21.42 16.18 22.21
CA ILE A 404 21.09 14.80 21.82
C ILE A 404 22.31 13.91 21.99
N GLY A 405 22.11 12.74 22.59
CA GLY A 405 23.14 11.73 22.89
C GLY A 405 23.77 11.93 24.28
N ASN A 406 24.79 11.12 24.56
CA ASN A 406 25.55 11.21 25.83
C ASN A 406 26.27 12.55 25.91
N GLY A 407 25.76 13.47 26.75
CA GLY A 407 26.26 14.83 26.97
C GLY A 407 27.66 14.96 27.60
N GLY A 408 28.60 14.07 27.24
CA GLY A 408 29.95 13.98 27.80
C GLY A 408 31.08 14.46 26.89
N SER A 409 30.82 15.13 25.78
CA SER A 409 31.88 15.78 24.98
C SER A 409 31.45 17.21 24.64
N GLU A 410 31.99 18.16 25.40
CA GLU A 410 32.20 19.52 24.90
C GLU A 410 32.91 19.41 23.54
N PRO A 411 32.49 20.12 22.47
CA PRO A 411 33.24 20.11 21.24
C PRO A 411 34.61 20.70 21.57
N THR A 412 35.64 19.85 21.52
CA THR A 412 37.01 20.33 21.56
C THR A 412 37.18 21.24 20.33
N PRO A 413 37.74 22.46 20.48
CA PRO A 413 37.97 23.32 19.34
C PRO A 413 38.79 22.54 18.30
N ASP A 414 38.30 22.59 17.05
CA ASP A 414 38.86 21.92 15.88
C ASP A 414 40.38 22.23 15.83
N PRO A 415 41.27 21.21 15.83
CA PRO A 415 42.70 21.47 15.69
C PRO A 415 42.95 22.18 14.36
N GLU A 416 43.77 23.24 14.40
CA GLU A 416 44.17 23.98 13.20
C GLU A 416 44.58 23.02 12.07
N PRO A 417 44.16 23.29 10.82
CA PRO A 417 44.46 22.41 9.70
C PRO A 417 45.97 22.24 9.56
N THR A 418 46.44 21.01 9.74
CA THR A 418 47.82 20.65 9.38
C THR A 418 48.01 20.85 7.88
N PRO A 419 49.10 21.49 7.44
CA PRO A 419 49.36 21.73 6.03
C PRO A 419 49.40 20.41 5.24
N ASP A 420 48.72 20.42 4.10
CA ASP A 420 48.64 19.31 3.15
C ASP A 420 50.06 18.82 2.77
N PRO A 421 50.35 17.51 2.84
CA PRO A 421 51.62 16.99 2.35
C PRO A 421 51.73 17.20 0.83
N GLU A 422 52.91 17.62 0.38
CA GLU A 422 53.22 17.81 -1.04
C GLU A 422 52.91 16.56 -1.87
N PRO A 423 52.37 16.71 -3.10
CA PRO A 423 52.01 15.59 -3.95
C PRO A 423 53.26 14.77 -4.29
N THR A 424 53.23 13.48 -3.97
CA THR A 424 54.22 12.51 -4.44
C THR A 424 54.17 12.37 -5.97
N PRO A 425 55.32 12.30 -6.67
CA PRO A 425 55.36 12.16 -8.12
C PRO A 425 54.65 10.88 -8.59
N ASP A 426 53.87 11.02 -9.66
CA ASP A 426 53.20 9.91 -10.36
C ASP A 426 54.23 8.84 -10.80
N PRO A 427 53.97 7.54 -10.56
CA PRO A 427 54.82 6.48 -11.06
C PRO A 427 54.76 6.39 -12.59
N GLU A 428 55.92 6.18 -13.22
CA GLU A 428 56.06 5.99 -14.66
C GLU A 428 55.18 4.83 -15.18
N PRO A 429 54.59 4.96 -16.38
CA PRO A 429 53.73 3.94 -16.95
C PRO A 429 54.53 2.66 -17.24
N THR A 430 54.05 1.54 -16.69
CA THR A 430 54.53 0.21 -17.05
C THR A 430 54.19 -0.11 -18.52
N PRO A 431 55.11 -0.75 -19.27
CA PRO A 431 54.88 -1.07 -20.68
C PRO A 431 53.75 -2.08 -20.88
N ASP A 432 52.96 -1.85 -21.93
CA ASP A 432 51.83 -2.68 -22.36
C ASP A 432 52.25 -4.15 -22.58
N PRO A 433 51.47 -5.13 -22.07
CA PRO A 433 51.70 -6.53 -22.37
C PRO A 433 51.39 -6.85 -23.85
N GLU A 434 52.23 -7.69 -24.46
CA GLU A 434 52.08 -8.17 -25.83
C GLU A 434 50.70 -8.84 -26.07
N PRO A 435 50.11 -8.68 -27.27
CA PRO A 435 48.80 -9.21 -27.58
C PRO A 435 48.80 -10.74 -27.57
N THR A 436 47.88 -11.31 -26.79
CA THR A 436 47.58 -12.74 -26.77
C THR A 436 46.92 -13.15 -28.10
N PRO A 437 47.24 -14.30 -28.72
CA PRO A 437 46.65 -14.72 -29.99
C PRO A 437 45.13 -14.88 -29.88
N ALA A 438 44.42 -14.41 -30.91
CA ALA A 438 42.96 -14.47 -31.00
C ALA A 438 42.43 -15.91 -30.88
N PRO A 439 41.33 -16.14 -30.12
CA PRO A 439 40.66 -17.43 -30.12
C PRO A 439 40.03 -17.71 -31.49
N GLN A 440 40.16 -18.96 -31.92
CA GLN A 440 39.64 -19.51 -33.15
C GLN A 440 38.09 -19.39 -33.19
N PRO A 441 37.46 -19.10 -34.34
CA PRO A 441 36.02 -18.89 -34.42
C PRO A 441 35.22 -20.14 -34.02
N THR A 442 34.28 -19.95 -33.09
CA THR A 442 33.25 -20.93 -32.72
C THR A 442 32.34 -21.19 -33.94
N PRO A 443 31.97 -22.45 -34.25
CA PRO A 443 31.08 -22.75 -35.38
C PRO A 443 29.72 -22.08 -35.22
N ALA A 444 29.16 -21.61 -36.34
CA ALA A 444 27.82 -21.07 -36.43
C ALA A 444 26.77 -22.09 -35.92
N PRO A 445 25.66 -21.64 -35.29
CA PRO A 445 24.58 -22.54 -34.91
C PRO A 445 23.99 -23.19 -36.17
N GLN A 446 24.05 -24.52 -36.24
CA GLN A 446 23.36 -25.30 -37.24
C GLN A 446 21.86 -25.36 -36.89
N PRO A 447 20.94 -25.27 -37.88
CA PRO A 447 19.50 -25.30 -37.62
C PRO A 447 19.08 -26.62 -36.98
N THR A 448 18.33 -26.52 -35.89
CA THR A 448 17.71 -27.64 -35.18
C THR A 448 16.61 -28.26 -36.06
N PRO A 449 16.65 -29.58 -36.36
CA PRO A 449 15.51 -30.31 -36.93
C PRO A 449 14.40 -30.50 -35.88
N PRO A 450 13.15 -30.74 -36.31
CA PRO A 450 11.95 -30.44 -35.53
C PRO A 450 11.77 -31.36 -34.32
N ALA A 451 11.44 -30.74 -33.19
CA ALA A 451 10.95 -31.45 -32.02
C ALA A 451 9.65 -32.16 -32.37
N THR A 452 9.66 -33.48 -32.22
CA THR A 452 8.47 -34.32 -32.34
C THR A 452 7.68 -34.23 -31.03
N GLY A 453 6.47 -33.65 -31.10
CA GLY A 453 5.35 -34.00 -30.21
C GLY A 453 5.10 -33.13 -28.98
N GLY A 454 5.63 -31.90 -28.90
CA GLY A 454 5.14 -30.92 -27.93
C GLY A 454 3.84 -30.29 -28.41
N ALA A 455 2.88 -30.04 -27.52
CA ALA A 455 1.70 -29.24 -27.87
C ALA A 455 2.16 -27.87 -28.37
N PRO A 456 1.64 -27.36 -29.51
CA PRO A 456 2.01 -26.07 -30.05
C PRO A 456 1.72 -24.96 -29.04
N SER A 457 2.55 -23.92 -29.03
CA SER A 457 2.36 -22.75 -28.17
C SER A 457 1.25 -21.84 -28.70
N ALA A 458 0.76 -20.93 -27.87
CA ALA A 458 -0.25 -19.96 -28.28
C ALA A 458 0.27 -19.13 -29.48
N PRO A 459 -0.56 -18.88 -30.51
CA PRO A 459 -0.14 -18.18 -31.73
C PRO A 459 0.20 -16.70 -31.53
N ALA A 460 -0.16 -16.12 -30.38
CA ALA A 460 0.18 -14.75 -30.00
C ALA A 460 0.31 -14.61 -28.47
N ALA A 461 1.09 -13.63 -28.02
CA ALA A 461 1.24 -13.33 -26.59
C ALA A 461 -0.04 -12.68 -26.02
N ASN A 462 -0.72 -11.87 -26.83
CA ASN A 462 -2.02 -11.26 -26.50
C ASN A 462 -3.03 -11.52 -27.60
N GLY A 463 -4.32 -11.48 -27.25
CA GLY A 463 -5.41 -11.66 -28.21
C GLY A 463 -5.48 -10.54 -29.26
N ASP A 464 -5.00 -9.33 -28.92
CA ASP A 464 -4.93 -8.15 -29.81
C ASP A 464 -3.83 -8.25 -30.87
N ASP A 465 -2.86 -9.14 -30.67
CA ASP A 465 -1.78 -9.39 -31.61
C ASP A 465 -2.15 -10.48 -32.64
N LEU A 466 -3.37 -11.06 -32.55
CA LEU A 466 -3.85 -12.03 -33.52
C LEU A 466 -4.07 -11.35 -34.88
N PRO A 467 -3.57 -11.93 -35.99
CA PRO A 467 -3.72 -11.34 -37.31
C PRO A 467 -5.19 -11.07 -37.66
N ALA A 468 -5.51 -9.82 -38.01
CA ALA A 468 -6.86 -9.45 -38.43
C ALA A 468 -7.35 -10.24 -39.66
N ALA A 469 -6.43 -10.69 -40.53
CA ALA A 469 -6.76 -11.53 -41.68
C ALA A 469 -7.24 -12.95 -41.30
N ALA A 470 -6.99 -13.39 -40.07
CA ALA A 470 -7.42 -14.68 -39.52
C ALA A 470 -8.70 -14.56 -38.66
N GLU A 471 -9.26 -13.35 -38.52
CA GLU A 471 -10.50 -13.11 -37.79
C GLU A 471 -11.71 -13.64 -38.57
N GLY A 472 -12.56 -14.45 -37.94
CA GLY A 472 -13.81 -14.95 -38.50
C GLY A 472 -13.67 -16.09 -39.52
N THR A 473 -12.46 -16.58 -39.78
CA THR A 473 -12.21 -17.76 -40.63
C THR A 473 -12.69 -19.06 -39.98
N ILE A 474 -12.83 -19.06 -38.66
CA ILE A 474 -13.54 -20.05 -37.85
C ILE A 474 -14.74 -19.42 -37.17
N GLN A 475 -15.68 -20.23 -36.69
CA GLN A 475 -16.79 -19.77 -35.87
C GLN A 475 -16.70 -20.42 -34.49
N ALA A 476 -16.86 -19.65 -33.42
CA ALA A 476 -16.79 -20.13 -32.05
C ALA A 476 -18.08 -19.79 -31.27
N SER A 477 -18.60 -20.74 -30.51
CA SER A 477 -19.76 -20.52 -29.63
C SER A 477 -19.63 -21.29 -28.32
N VAL A 478 -20.14 -20.70 -27.23
CA VAL A 478 -20.21 -21.38 -25.93
C VAL A 478 -21.49 -22.20 -25.86
N ARG A 479 -21.38 -23.45 -25.42
CA ARG A 479 -22.51 -24.32 -25.11
C ARG A 479 -22.29 -24.99 -23.75
N GLY A 480 -22.90 -24.42 -22.72
CA GLY A 480 -22.69 -24.88 -21.34
C GLY A 480 -21.25 -24.66 -20.90
N ASP A 481 -20.57 -25.73 -20.50
CA ASP A 481 -19.17 -25.74 -20.05
C ASP A 481 -18.17 -26.03 -21.19
N ARG A 482 -18.58 -25.84 -22.47
CA ARG A 482 -17.80 -26.19 -23.65
C ARG A 482 -17.77 -25.05 -24.66
N ILE A 483 -16.64 -24.89 -25.35
CA ILE A 483 -16.49 -24.04 -26.54
C ILE A 483 -16.53 -24.94 -27.78
N VAL A 484 -17.46 -24.67 -28.69
CA VAL A 484 -17.60 -25.39 -29.96
C VAL A 484 -17.09 -24.49 -31.07
N VAL A 485 -16.08 -24.98 -31.81
CA VAL A 485 -15.47 -24.31 -32.95
C VAL A 485 -15.80 -25.05 -34.24
N SER A 486 -16.29 -24.34 -35.25
CA SER A 486 -16.61 -24.90 -36.58
C SER A 486 -15.92 -24.14 -37.71
N GLY A 487 -15.91 -24.74 -38.90
CA GLY A 487 -15.12 -24.26 -40.05
C GLY A 487 -13.76 -24.94 -40.20
N LEU A 488 -13.56 -26.08 -39.52
CA LEU A 488 -12.31 -26.84 -39.51
C LEU A 488 -12.35 -28.00 -40.52
N THR A 489 -11.18 -28.49 -40.92
CA THR A 489 -11.09 -29.66 -41.81
C THR A 489 -11.37 -30.94 -41.02
N ALA A 490 -12.37 -31.71 -41.45
CA ALA A 490 -12.80 -32.93 -40.77
C ALA A 490 -11.66 -33.96 -40.61
N GLY A 491 -11.58 -34.58 -39.43
CA GLY A 491 -10.57 -35.60 -39.10
C GLY A 491 -9.19 -35.06 -38.71
N GLN A 492 -8.97 -33.74 -38.73
CA GLN A 492 -7.72 -33.12 -38.31
C GLN A 492 -7.74 -32.75 -36.82
N THR A 493 -6.57 -32.78 -36.18
CA THR A 493 -6.41 -32.42 -34.76
C THR A 493 -5.95 -30.97 -34.62
N TYR A 494 -6.60 -30.25 -33.73
CA TYR A 494 -6.40 -28.82 -33.52
C TYR A 494 -6.23 -28.49 -32.04
N TYR A 495 -5.54 -27.39 -31.76
CA TYR A 495 -5.27 -26.89 -30.41
C TYR A 495 -5.93 -25.52 -30.23
N GLY A 496 -6.74 -25.40 -29.18
CA GLY A 496 -7.51 -24.18 -28.89
C GLY A 496 -6.83 -23.33 -27.83
N PHE A 497 -6.92 -22.01 -27.99
CA PHE A 497 -6.49 -21.01 -27.00
C PHE A 497 -7.57 -19.96 -26.82
N ILE A 498 -7.84 -19.56 -25.58
CA ILE A 498 -8.73 -18.45 -25.25
C ILE A 498 -7.94 -17.30 -24.63
N TYR A 499 -8.30 -16.06 -25.01
CA TYR A 499 -7.53 -14.87 -24.69
C TYR A 499 -8.25 -13.92 -23.73
N SER A 500 -7.67 -13.87 -22.53
CA SER A 500 -7.67 -12.77 -21.56
C SER A 500 -6.22 -12.61 -21.04
N THR A 501 -5.59 -13.72 -20.68
CA THR A 501 -4.17 -14.10 -20.88
C THR A 501 -4.19 -15.45 -21.64
N PRO A 502 -3.24 -15.80 -22.53
CA PRO A 502 -3.40 -16.95 -23.43
C PRO A 502 -3.49 -18.27 -22.64
N THR A 503 -4.71 -18.80 -22.53
CA THR A 503 -5.01 -20.02 -21.79
C THR A 503 -5.22 -21.15 -22.78
N SER A 504 -4.44 -22.23 -22.65
CA SER A 504 -4.61 -23.41 -23.50
C SER A 504 -5.89 -24.15 -23.14
N LEU A 505 -6.72 -24.42 -24.14
CA LEU A 505 -7.93 -25.23 -24.04
C LEU A 505 -7.66 -26.72 -24.31
N GLY A 506 -6.42 -27.08 -24.62
CA GLY A 506 -6.01 -28.43 -25.02
C GLY A 506 -6.29 -28.74 -26.49
N GLN A 507 -6.20 -30.03 -26.84
CA GLN A 507 -6.39 -30.53 -28.20
C GLN A 507 -7.76 -31.17 -28.43
N SER A 508 -8.28 -31.05 -29.64
CA SER A 508 -9.54 -31.66 -30.06
C SER A 508 -9.50 -32.01 -31.55
N THR A 509 -10.02 -33.18 -31.92
CA THR A 509 -10.10 -33.62 -33.33
C THR A 509 -11.44 -33.19 -33.92
N ALA A 510 -11.41 -32.52 -35.07
CA ALA A 510 -12.60 -32.08 -35.76
C ALA A 510 -13.42 -33.28 -36.27
N ASP A 511 -14.72 -33.28 -36.01
CA ASP A 511 -15.65 -34.33 -36.44
C ASP A 511 -15.91 -34.31 -37.96
N ALA A 512 -16.74 -35.23 -38.45
CA ALA A 512 -17.11 -35.32 -39.86
C ALA A 512 -17.82 -34.08 -40.43
N ALA A 513 -18.32 -33.19 -39.55
CA ALA A 513 -18.94 -31.92 -39.90
C ALA A 513 -17.95 -30.72 -39.80
N GLY A 514 -16.68 -30.98 -39.48
CA GLY A 514 -15.66 -29.94 -39.35
C GLY A 514 -15.78 -29.12 -38.05
N SER A 515 -16.28 -29.75 -36.98
CA SER A 515 -16.46 -29.12 -35.67
C SER A 515 -15.56 -29.76 -34.61
N ALA A 516 -14.88 -28.94 -33.81
CA ALA A 516 -14.07 -29.35 -32.67
C ALA A 516 -14.63 -28.74 -31.37
N THR A 517 -14.57 -29.49 -30.27
CA THR A 517 -15.10 -29.04 -28.97
C THR A 517 -14.01 -29.03 -27.92
N PHE A 518 -13.92 -27.94 -27.17
CA PHE A 518 -12.96 -27.72 -26.09
C PHE A 518 -13.70 -27.46 -24.77
N ALA A 519 -13.09 -27.82 -23.64
CA ALA A 519 -13.65 -27.48 -22.34
C ALA A 519 -13.50 -25.98 -22.07
N LEU A 520 -14.53 -25.35 -21.49
CA LEU A 520 -14.48 -23.96 -21.05
C LEU A 520 -13.78 -23.91 -19.68
N PRO A 521 -12.66 -23.20 -19.53
CA PRO A 521 -11.98 -23.06 -18.24
C PRO A 521 -12.89 -22.43 -17.18
N SER A 522 -12.97 -23.08 -16.01
CA SER A 522 -13.64 -22.50 -14.84
C SER A 522 -12.82 -21.31 -14.32
N GLY A 523 -13.44 -20.13 -14.18
CA GLY A 523 -12.77 -18.91 -13.75
C GLY A 523 -12.60 -17.84 -14.83
N LEU A 524 -13.02 -18.11 -16.08
CA LEU A 524 -13.11 -17.08 -17.11
C LEU A 524 -14.19 -16.06 -16.76
N GLU A 525 -13.80 -14.79 -16.71
CA GLU A 525 -14.74 -13.71 -16.47
C GLU A 525 -15.80 -13.64 -17.58
N ALA A 526 -17.03 -13.32 -17.18
CA ALA A 526 -18.09 -13.07 -18.14
C ALA A 526 -17.78 -11.82 -18.97
N GLY A 527 -17.78 -11.96 -20.27
CA GLY A 527 -17.36 -10.91 -21.20
C GLY A 527 -17.06 -11.49 -22.58
N THR A 528 -16.61 -10.63 -23.49
CA THR A 528 -16.17 -11.06 -24.82
C THR A 528 -14.70 -11.46 -24.76
N HIS A 529 -14.41 -12.68 -25.19
CA HIS A 529 -13.08 -13.25 -25.30
C HIS A 529 -12.78 -13.59 -26.76
N ARG A 530 -11.51 -13.81 -27.09
CA ARG A 530 -11.12 -14.36 -28.40
C ARG A 530 -10.69 -15.80 -28.26
N VAL A 531 -11.13 -16.66 -29.17
CA VAL A 531 -10.68 -18.05 -29.27
C VAL A 531 -9.90 -18.20 -30.55
N ALA A 532 -8.63 -18.60 -30.46
CA ALA A 532 -7.80 -18.94 -31.61
C ALA A 532 -7.57 -20.45 -31.68
N VAL A 533 -7.45 -20.96 -32.90
CA VAL A 533 -7.17 -22.37 -33.14
C VAL A 533 -5.95 -22.51 -34.04
N VAL A 534 -5.01 -23.36 -33.63
CA VAL A 534 -3.83 -23.73 -34.42
C VAL A 534 -3.85 -25.21 -34.78
N ASP A 535 -3.17 -25.61 -35.85
CA ASP A 535 -2.97 -27.02 -36.18
C ASP A 535 -1.80 -27.65 -35.39
N ALA A 536 -1.47 -28.91 -35.69
CA ALA A 536 -0.39 -29.63 -35.03
C ALA A 536 1.02 -29.09 -35.34
N ALA A 537 1.18 -28.29 -36.40
CA ALA A 537 2.44 -27.58 -36.68
C ALA A 537 2.54 -26.26 -35.89
N GLY A 538 1.42 -25.77 -35.33
CA GLY A 538 1.32 -24.51 -34.62
C GLY A 538 0.89 -23.35 -35.52
N ASP A 539 0.48 -23.62 -36.75
CA ASP A 539 0.02 -22.61 -37.68
C ASP A 539 -1.40 -22.16 -37.32
N LEU A 540 -1.62 -20.83 -37.28
CA LEU A 540 -2.92 -20.25 -36.97
C LEU A 540 -3.93 -20.51 -38.09
N ILE A 541 -4.99 -21.26 -37.75
CA ILE A 541 -6.10 -21.58 -38.65
C ILE A 541 -7.12 -20.45 -38.66
N GLY A 542 -7.36 -19.84 -37.50
CA GLY A 542 -8.32 -18.77 -37.36
C GLY A 542 -8.56 -18.37 -35.92
N TRP A 543 -9.20 -17.22 -35.74
CA TRP A 543 -9.74 -16.82 -34.46
C TRP A 543 -11.13 -16.20 -34.58
N ALA A 544 -11.92 -16.32 -33.52
CA ALA A 544 -13.24 -15.71 -33.44
C ALA A 544 -13.51 -15.17 -32.04
N ALA A 545 -14.29 -14.10 -31.95
CA ALA A 545 -14.79 -13.60 -30.69
C ALA A 545 -15.92 -14.51 -30.16
N VAL A 546 -15.95 -14.71 -28.84
CA VAL A 546 -16.99 -15.47 -28.15
C VAL A 546 -17.37 -14.75 -26.86
N THR A 547 -18.65 -14.70 -26.52
CA THR A 547 -19.12 -14.04 -25.29
C THR A 547 -19.50 -15.08 -24.24
N ILE A 548 -18.94 -14.95 -23.04
CA ILE A 548 -19.27 -15.75 -21.84
C ILE A 548 -20.26 -14.95 -20.98
N GLY A 549 -21.41 -15.52 -20.60
CA GLY A 549 -22.46 -14.80 -19.84
C GLY A 549 -22.25 -14.79 -18.32
N ARG A 550 -22.62 -13.70 -17.63
CA ARG A 550 -22.71 -13.66 -16.15
C ARG A 550 -23.83 -14.60 -15.71
N GLY A 551 -23.52 -15.61 -14.92
CA GLY A 551 -24.46 -16.64 -14.46
C GLY A 551 -24.29 -18.03 -15.09
N GLN A 552 -23.32 -18.23 -15.98
CA GLN A 552 -22.87 -19.58 -16.35
C GLN A 552 -21.87 -20.18 -15.36
N ALA A 553 -21.32 -19.35 -14.46
CA ALA A 553 -20.73 -19.75 -13.18
C ALA A 553 -21.44 -18.93 -12.08
N ALA A 554 -22.17 -19.63 -11.20
CA ALA A 554 -22.93 -19.12 -10.05
C ALA A 554 -24.23 -18.31 -10.34
N ALA A 555 -25.37 -19.00 -10.23
CA ALA A 555 -26.53 -18.45 -9.50
C ALA A 555 -26.14 -18.37 -8.01
N ILE A 556 -26.47 -17.39 -7.16
CA ILE A 556 -27.78 -16.82 -6.79
C ILE A 556 -27.55 -15.47 -6.04
N GLY A 557 -28.33 -14.41 -6.34
CA GLY A 557 -28.88 -13.44 -5.36
C GLY A 557 -28.20 -12.05 -5.13
N ASP A 558 -28.90 -10.99 -5.57
CA ASP A 558 -28.70 -9.52 -5.40
C ASP A 558 -28.78 -9.04 -3.90
N GLU A 559 -28.30 -7.86 -3.45
CA GLU A 559 -28.65 -6.47 -3.82
C GLU A 559 -27.57 -5.41 -3.43
N GLU A 560 -27.66 -4.27 -4.15
CA GLU A 560 -26.83 -3.07 -4.26
C GLU A 560 -27.10 -2.00 -3.17
N LEU A 561 -26.06 -1.25 -2.72
CA LEU A 561 -26.24 0.06 -2.07
C LEU A 561 -25.08 1.02 -2.36
N ALA A 562 -25.38 2.03 -3.17
CA ALA A 562 -24.61 3.25 -3.36
C ALA A 562 -24.74 4.18 -2.14
N ALA A 563 -23.63 4.72 -1.64
CA ALA A 563 -23.62 5.74 -0.59
C ALA A 563 -23.34 7.12 -1.20
N ALA A 564 -24.36 7.99 -1.18
CA ALA A 564 -24.24 9.44 -1.40
C ALA A 564 -24.47 10.17 -0.08
N GLY A 565 -23.71 11.24 0.20
CA GLY A 565 -23.89 12.10 1.36
C GLY A 565 -23.92 13.59 0.96
N GLY A 566 -24.99 14.29 1.34
CA GLY A 566 -25.15 15.73 1.12
C GLY A 566 -26.44 16.34 1.71
N GLN A 567 -26.42 16.53 3.04
CA GLN A 567 -27.12 17.53 3.89
C GLN A 567 -28.65 17.77 3.84
N SER A 568 -29.32 17.60 5.00
CA SER A 568 -29.95 18.66 5.83
C SER A 568 -31.04 18.09 6.76
N ALA A 569 -31.14 18.62 7.98
CA ALA A 569 -31.98 18.13 9.08
C ALA A 569 -33.46 18.64 9.01
N PRO A 570 -34.32 18.38 10.01
CA PRO A 570 -35.21 17.23 10.12
C PRO A 570 -36.70 17.65 10.06
N LEU A 571 -37.61 16.77 9.65
CA LEU A 571 -39.02 16.88 10.06
C LEU A 571 -39.76 15.53 9.94
N TRP A 572 -40.47 15.25 11.02
CA TRP A 572 -41.24 14.07 11.35
C TRP A 572 -42.33 13.70 10.33
N ILE A 573 -42.61 12.40 10.18
CA ILE A 573 -43.84 11.72 10.63
C ILE A 573 -44.00 10.38 9.88
N ALA A 574 -44.01 9.33 10.69
CA ALA A 574 -44.81 8.11 10.64
C ALA A 574 -45.21 7.49 9.28
N GLY A 575 -44.88 6.21 9.15
CA GLY A 575 -45.93 5.20 9.26
C GLY A 575 -46.10 4.25 8.09
N SER A 576 -45.81 2.97 8.37
CA SER A 576 -46.44 1.74 7.84
C SER A 576 -46.31 1.46 6.33
N ALA A 577 -45.55 0.45 5.92
CA ALA A 577 -45.91 -0.98 5.97
C ALA A 577 -47.12 -1.32 5.07
N GLY A 578 -46.92 -2.23 4.11
CA GLY A 578 -48.05 -2.89 3.46
C GLY A 578 -47.82 -3.39 2.04
N THR A 579 -47.06 -4.48 1.92
CA THR A 579 -47.15 -5.50 0.87
C THR A 579 -48.55 -5.75 0.29
N GLY A 580 -48.62 -6.11 -1.00
CA GLY A 580 -49.61 -7.10 -1.45
C GLY A 580 -50.22 -6.91 -2.84
N LEU A 581 -49.55 -7.49 -3.84
CA LEU A 581 -50.06 -8.43 -4.85
C LEU A 581 -51.41 -8.19 -5.59
N LEU A 582 -51.29 -8.40 -6.91
CA LEU A 582 -52.15 -9.17 -7.81
C LEU A 582 -53.27 -8.49 -8.62
N ALA A 583 -53.16 -8.76 -9.93
CA ALA A 583 -54.19 -9.18 -10.89
C ALA A 583 -54.73 -8.15 -11.90
N LEU A 584 -54.43 -8.48 -13.16
CA LEU A 584 -55.18 -8.34 -14.41
C LEU A 584 -56.52 -7.57 -14.39
N GLY A 585 -56.66 -6.68 -15.37
CA GLY A 585 -57.74 -6.83 -16.35
C GLY A 585 -58.69 -5.64 -16.55
N ILE A 586 -58.55 -5.02 -17.74
CA ILE A 586 -59.62 -4.75 -18.70
C ILE A 586 -60.52 -3.51 -18.50
N VAL A 587 -60.60 -2.72 -19.60
CA VAL A 587 -61.69 -1.85 -20.11
C VAL A 587 -61.76 -0.38 -19.68
N LEU A 588 -61.41 0.48 -20.66
CA LEU A 588 -62.21 1.56 -21.29
C LEU A 588 -63.28 2.20 -20.38
N THR A 589 -63.44 3.53 -20.27
CA THR A 589 -63.75 4.44 -21.39
C THR A 589 -63.84 5.87 -20.84
N MET A 590 -63.38 6.84 -21.64
CA MET A 590 -63.96 8.17 -21.87
C MET A 590 -64.70 8.91 -20.73
N ARG A 591 -64.25 10.13 -20.41
CA ARG A 591 -65.02 11.31 -20.85
C ARG A 591 -64.16 12.57 -20.96
N ARG A 592 -64.07 13.03 -22.21
CA ARG A 592 -63.44 14.27 -22.66
C ARG A 592 -64.35 15.46 -22.31
N ARG A 593 -63.71 16.52 -21.80
CA ARG A 593 -63.97 17.96 -21.99
C ARG A 593 -65.42 18.48 -22.01
N ARG A 594 -65.64 19.55 -21.25
CA ARG A 594 -66.12 20.83 -21.83
C ARG A 594 -65.71 22.01 -20.94
N SER A 595 -64.77 22.79 -21.47
CA SER A 595 -64.55 24.19 -21.14
C SER A 595 -65.46 25.05 -22.03
N GLY A 596 -65.83 26.23 -21.54
CA GLY A 596 -66.00 27.42 -22.40
C GLY A 596 -67.43 27.85 -22.74
N ILE A 597 -67.87 28.92 -22.07
CA ILE A 597 -68.55 30.09 -22.64
C ILE A 597 -67.56 31.21 -22.30
N VAL A 598 -66.94 31.99 -23.20
CA VAL A 598 -67.31 32.63 -24.47
C VAL A 598 -66.17 32.50 -25.48
#